data_AF-A0A963JUH8-F1
#
_entry.id   AF-A0A963JUH8-F1
#
_cell.length_a   1.000
_cell.length_b   1.000
_cell.length_c   1.000
_cell.angle_alpha   90.00
_cell.angle_beta   90.00
_cell.angle_gamma   90.00
#
_symmetry.space_group_name_H-M   'P 1'
#
loop_
_entity.id
_entity.type
_entity.pdbx_description
1 polymer ?
#
loop_
_entity_poly.entity_id
_entity_poly.type
_entity_poly.pdbx_seq_one_letter_code
_entity_poly.pdbx_strand_id
1 'polypeptide(L)'
;TPEIACLSYGTAATINTTTPRYLEATPFIPPYQAAVPGHYNTEVQITRGFWMVNWFKEQFGLHEQQQALQEGVTPESLFDALVGRVP
;
A
#
# COMPACT_ATOMS: atom_id res chain seq x y z
N THR A 1 -14.40 -6.35 -17.41
CA THR A 1 -13.95 -5.91 -16.08
C THR A 1 -12.52 -6.40 -15.91
N PRO A 2 -11.61 -5.62 -15.30
CA PRO A 2 -10.23 -6.08 -15.12
C PRO A 2 -10.18 -7.26 -14.14
N GLU A 3 -9.41 -8.29 -14.46
CA GLU A 3 -9.23 -9.49 -13.62
C GLU A 3 -7.98 -9.40 -12.75
N ILE A 4 -7.08 -8.46 -13.06
CA ILE A 4 -5.80 -8.28 -12.38
C ILE A 4 -5.68 -6.82 -11.93
N ALA A 5 -5.25 -6.63 -10.70
CA ALA A 5 -4.89 -5.34 -10.12
C ALA A 5 -3.48 -5.41 -9.56
N CYS A 6 -2.78 -4.28 -9.61
CA CYS A 6 -1.46 -4.12 -9.01
C CYS A 6 -1.59 -3.29 -7.72
N LEU A 7 -0.92 -3.73 -6.66
CA LEU A 7 -0.86 -3.05 -5.37
C LEU A 7 0.55 -2.55 -5.14
N SER A 8 0.69 -1.27 -4.84
CA SER A 8 1.95 -0.64 -4.45
C SER A 8 1.86 -0.17 -3.01
N TYR A 9 2.79 -0.64 -2.18
CA TYR A 9 2.89 -0.35 -0.74
C TYR A 9 3.96 0.71 -0.45
N GLY A 10 4.02 1.77 -1.27
CA GLY A 10 4.95 2.87 -1.08
C GLY A 10 4.51 3.85 0.02
N THR A 11 5.24 4.98 0.10
CA THR A 11 4.90 6.12 0.98
C THR A 11 3.43 6.53 0.86
N ALA A 12 2.92 6.54 -0.37
CA ALA A 12 1.50 6.50 -0.65
C ALA A 12 1.16 5.11 -1.19
N ALA A 13 0.11 4.51 -0.63
CA ALA A 13 -0.36 3.21 -1.10
C ALA A 13 -1.30 3.41 -2.28
N THR A 14 -1.10 2.66 -3.35
CA THR A 14 -1.90 2.78 -4.57
C THR A 14 -2.36 1.40 -5.03
N ILE A 15 -3.60 1.32 -5.48
CA ILE A 15 -4.11 0.21 -6.29
C ILE A 15 -4.34 0.71 -7.71
N ASN A 16 -3.89 -0.03 -8.71
CA ASN A 16 -4.17 0.30 -10.11
C ASN A 16 -4.64 -0.92 -10.91
N THR A 17 -5.47 -0.66 -11.91
CA THR A 17 -5.92 -1.64 -12.89
C THR A 17 -5.71 -1.10 -14.30
N THR A 18 -5.43 -1.98 -15.25
CA THR A 18 -5.30 -1.62 -16.67
C THR A 18 -6.47 -2.21 -17.45
N THR A 19 -7.15 -1.38 -18.24
CA THR A 19 -8.38 -1.77 -18.95
C THR A 19 -8.52 -1.00 -20.27
N PRO A 20 -9.05 -1.62 -21.34
CA PRO A 20 -9.34 -0.92 -22.60
C PRO A 20 -10.53 0.05 -22.49
N ARG A 21 -11.32 -0.05 -21.41
CA ARG A 21 -12.49 0.79 -21.17
C ARG A 21 -12.10 2.02 -20.35
N TYR A 22 -12.53 3.20 -20.79
CA TYR A 22 -12.46 4.41 -19.99
C TYR A 22 -13.33 4.26 -18.74
N LEU A 23 -12.72 4.44 -17.56
CA LEU A 23 -13.37 4.33 -16.26
C LEU A 23 -12.74 5.33 -15.29
N GLU A 24 -13.57 6.12 -14.62
CA GLU A 24 -13.15 7.03 -13.55
C GLU A 24 -13.35 6.34 -12.20
N ALA A 25 -12.26 5.98 -11.51
CA ALA A 25 -12.38 5.38 -10.17
C ALA A 25 -12.86 6.40 -9.12
N THR A 26 -12.47 7.66 -9.29
CA THR A 26 -12.97 8.78 -8.51
C THR A 26 -13.73 9.68 -9.47
N PRO A 27 -14.98 10.09 -9.15
CA PRO A 27 -15.75 10.95 -10.02
C PRO A 27 -14.98 12.20 -10.44
N PHE A 28 -15.00 12.51 -11.74
CA PHE A 28 -14.32 13.67 -12.34
C PHE A 28 -12.80 13.57 -12.39
N ILE A 29 -12.21 12.43 -12.04
CA ILE A 29 -10.79 12.15 -12.23
C ILE A 29 -10.64 11.19 -13.41
N PRO A 30 -10.11 11.64 -14.55
CA PRO A 30 -9.91 10.78 -15.71
C PRO A 30 -8.83 9.73 -15.40
N PRO A 31 -8.96 8.50 -15.92
CA PRO A 31 -7.89 7.52 -15.86
C PRO A 31 -6.70 7.97 -16.72
N TYR A 32 -5.51 7.56 -16.32
CA TYR A 32 -4.29 7.83 -17.07
C TYR A 32 -4.19 6.93 -18.30
N GLN A 33 -3.48 7.37 -19.33
CA GLN A 33 -3.19 6.49 -20.47
C GLN A 33 -2.25 5.36 -20.02
N ALA A 34 -2.58 4.13 -20.36
CA ALA A 34 -1.69 3.01 -20.11
C ALA A 34 -0.54 3.01 -21.13
N ALA A 35 0.58 2.38 -20.76
CA ALA A 35 1.67 2.13 -21.70
C ALA A 35 1.26 1.19 -22.85
N VAL A 36 0.23 0.36 -22.62
CA VAL A 36 -0.37 -0.48 -23.66
C VAL A 36 -1.31 0.37 -24.52
N PRO A 37 -1.14 0.39 -25.86
CA PRO A 37 -2.01 1.14 -26.75
C PRO A 37 -3.50 0.80 -26.56
N GLY A 38 -4.35 1.83 -26.59
CA GLY A 38 -5.80 1.70 -26.45
C GLY A 38 -6.28 1.30 -25.05
N HIS A 39 -5.41 1.38 -24.03
CA HIS A 39 -5.76 1.06 -22.64
C HIS A 39 -5.59 2.27 -21.73
N TYR A 40 -6.26 2.19 -20.59
CA TYR A 40 -6.26 3.17 -19.52
C TYR A 40 -5.86 2.51 -18.21
N ASN A 41 -5.12 3.26 -17.40
CA ASN A 41 -4.81 2.93 -16.03
C ASN A 41 -5.76 3.69 -15.12
N THR A 42 -6.57 2.94 -14.37
CA THR A 42 -7.40 3.49 -13.31
C THR A 42 -6.72 3.22 -11.98
N GLU A 43 -6.48 4.27 -11.19
CA GLU A 43 -5.79 4.17 -9.91
C GLU A 43 -6.56 4.85 -8.78
N VAL A 44 -6.44 4.29 -7.58
CA VAL A 44 -6.88 4.91 -6.33
C VAL A 44 -5.70 4.92 -5.39
N GLN A 45 -5.40 6.10 -4.85
CA GLN A 45 -4.28 6.32 -3.94
C GLN A 45 -4.80 6.73 -2.56
N ILE A 46 -4.22 6.12 -1.53
CA ILE A 46 -4.38 6.56 -0.14
C ILE A 46 -3.10 7.30 0.25
N THR A 47 -3.27 8.56 0.65
CA THR A 47 -2.16 9.37 1.16
C THR A 47 -1.65 8.80 2.49
N ARG A 48 -0.32 8.80 2.69
CA ARG A 48 0.34 8.24 3.89
C ARG A 48 -0.01 6.76 4.13
N GLY A 49 0.19 5.92 3.12
CA GLY A 49 0.01 4.48 3.22
C GLY A 49 1.06 3.85 4.14
N PHE A 50 2.05 3.15 3.57
CA PHE A 50 3.10 2.51 4.37
C PHE A 50 4.01 3.50 5.10
N TRP A 51 3.98 4.79 4.73
CA TRP A 51 4.65 5.84 5.48
C TRP A 51 4.23 5.88 6.94
N MET A 52 2.94 5.67 7.24
CA MET A 52 2.44 5.72 8.62
C MET A 52 2.99 4.56 9.46
N VAL A 53 3.12 3.37 8.87
CA VAL A 53 3.72 2.20 9.53
C VAL A 53 5.19 2.46 9.84
N ASN A 54 5.93 3.00 8.88
CA ASN A 54 7.34 3.33 9.10
C ASN A 54 7.52 4.44 10.15
N TRP A 55 6.70 5.49 10.10
CA TRP A 55 6.70 6.55 11.12
C TRP A 55 6.38 5.98 12.51
N PHE A 56 5.39 5.10 12.63
CA PHE A 56 5.01 4.49 13.90
C PHE A 56 6.18 3.65 14.47
N LYS A 57 6.81 2.84 13.63
CA LYS A 57 8.01 2.07 13.99
C LYS A 57 9.10 2.99 14.55
N GLU A 58 9.38 4.10 13.87
CA GLU A 58 10.43 5.05 14.28
C GLU A 58 10.12 5.81 15.57
N GLN A 59 8.85 6.17 15.80
CA GLN A 59 8.46 7.00 16.96
C GLN A 59 8.10 6.19 18.21
N PHE A 60 7.52 5.00 18.05
CA PHE A 60 6.99 4.20 19.16
C PHE A 60 7.53 2.78 19.22
N GLY A 61 8.17 2.30 18.16
CA GLY A 61 8.62 0.90 18.02
C GLY A 61 10.01 0.60 18.58
N LEU A 62 10.56 1.41 19.50
CA LEU A 62 11.94 1.22 19.97
C LEU A 62 12.14 -0.15 20.63
N HIS A 63 11.15 -0.61 21.40
CA HIS A 63 11.20 -1.90 22.07
C HIS A 63 11.18 -3.06 21.07
N GLU A 64 10.24 -3.02 20.13
CA GLU A 64 10.08 -4.03 19.08
C GLU A 64 11.27 -4.02 18.13
N GLN A 65 11.89 -2.87 17.85
CA GLN A 65 13.12 -2.80 17.05
C GLN A 65 14.30 -3.51 17.73
N GLN A 66 14.47 -3.33 19.04
CA GLN A 66 15.51 -4.00 19.80
C GLN A 66 15.27 -5.51 19.87
N GLN A 67 14.02 -5.92 20.10
CA GLN A 67 13.63 -7.32 20.11
C GLN A 67 13.84 -7.96 18.73
N ALA A 68 13.41 -7.29 17.65
CA ALA A 68 13.57 -7.79 16.29
C ALA A 68 15.05 -7.97 15.92
N LEU A 69 15.93 -7.07 16.38
CA LEU A 69 17.37 -7.20 16.20
C LEU A 69 17.95 -8.43 16.93
N GLN A 70 17.46 -8.74 18.13
CA GLN A 70 17.87 -9.92 18.90
C GLN A 70 17.38 -11.22 18.26
N GLU A 71 16.15 -11.21 17.73
CA GLU A 71 15.49 -12.38 17.13
C GLU A 71 15.85 -12.57 15.64
N GLY A 72 16.47 -11.58 15.00
CA GLY A 72 16.82 -11.61 13.58
C GLY A 72 15.61 -11.49 12.65
N VAL A 73 14.51 -10.90 13.11
CA VAL A 73 13.27 -10.70 12.37
C VAL A 73 13.06 -9.23 12.03
N THR A 74 12.02 -8.90 11.26
CA THR A 74 11.65 -7.50 11.02
C THR A 74 10.76 -6.97 12.16
N PRO A 75 10.90 -5.70 12.56
CA PRO A 75 10.01 -5.09 13.56
C PRO A 75 8.53 -5.16 13.15
N GLU A 76 8.24 -5.09 11.85
CA GLU A 76 6.89 -5.20 11.29
C GLU A 76 6.22 -6.54 11.63
N SER A 77 6.96 -7.66 11.64
CA SER A 77 6.40 -8.96 12.03
C SER A 77 5.98 -9.02 13.50
N LEU A 78 6.67 -8.28 14.38
CA LEU A 78 6.28 -8.17 15.79
C LEU A 78 5.02 -7.31 15.94
N PHE A 79 4.89 -6.24 15.14
CA PHE A 79 3.66 -5.44 15.12
C PHE A 79 2.45 -6.25 14.65
N ASP A 80 2.59 -7.07 13.61
CA ASP A 80 1.50 -7.95 13.15
C ASP A 80 1.02 -8.89 14.27
N ALA A 81 1.96 -9.45 15.03
CA ALA A 81 1.64 -10.31 16.17
C ALA A 81 0.96 -9.55 17.32
N LEU A 82 1.29 -8.27 17.53
CA LEU A 82 0.63 -7.42 18.52
C LEU A 82 -0.78 -7.03 18.07
N VAL A 83 -0.96 -6.67 16.80
CA VAL A 83 -2.29 -6.36 16.22
C VAL A 83 -3.22 -7.55 16.36
N GLY A 84 -2.75 -8.77 16.10
CA GLY A 84 -3.55 -10.00 16.26
C GLY A 84 -3.99 -10.30 17.70
N ARG A 85 -3.46 -9.60 18.71
CA ARG A 85 -3.86 -9.73 20.12
C ARG A 85 -4.89 -8.69 20.56
N VAL A 86 -5.14 -7.66 19.74
CA VAL A 86 -6.16 -6.65 20.01
C VAL A 86 -7.53 -7.20 19.53
N PRO A 87 -8.56 -7.20 20.39
CA PRO A 87 -9.88 -7.76 20.07
C PRO A 87 -10.65 -6.97 19.00
#